data_AF-M7X8Z8-F1
#
_entry.id   AF-M7X8Z8-F1
#
_cell.length_a   1.000
_cell.length_b   1.000
_cell.length_c   1.000
_cell.angle_alpha   90.00
_cell.angle_beta   90.00
_cell.angle_gamma   90.00
#
_symmetry.space_group_name_H-M   'P 1'
#
loop_
_entity.id
_entity.type
_entity.pdbx_description
1 polymer ?
#
loop_
_entity_poly.entity_id
_entity_poly.type
_entity_poly.pdbx_seq_one_letter_code
_entity_poly.pdbx_strand_id
1 'polypeptide(L)'
;MDLKKLSQSNLIEEINTHFPGFLISKTIGQQDGPNFDLYLVTQKEQEVFSIAMKHDEDSVVDYLVIESNMIEDMYGVSVGSNIEHAIKNRPNLVFYTDLHFNVYASSEGSRIQYRLKGDLKLLNDSTLVAEDFSVAQWQVEKMEIEYLIWRE
;
A
#
# COMPACT_ATOMS: atom_id res chain seq x y z
N MET A 1 4.54 15.03 -6.72
CA MET A 1 3.50 14.37 -7.52
C MET A 1 2.18 14.36 -6.76
N ASP A 2 1.12 14.92 -7.34
CA ASP A 2 -0.23 14.89 -6.77
C ASP A 2 -1.01 13.73 -7.41
N LEU A 3 -1.11 12.59 -6.71
CA LEU A 3 -1.68 11.36 -7.25
C LEU A 3 -3.14 11.52 -7.74
N LYS A 4 -3.88 12.49 -7.19
CA LYS A 4 -5.26 12.82 -7.61
C LYS A 4 -5.36 13.38 -9.02
N LYS A 5 -4.26 13.95 -9.53
CA LYS A 5 -4.19 14.59 -10.85
C LYS A 5 -3.50 13.72 -11.88
N LEU A 6 -3.08 12.52 -11.48
CA LEU A 6 -2.51 11.55 -12.39
C LEU A 6 -3.63 10.88 -13.18
N SER A 7 -3.42 10.86 -14.48
CA SER A 7 -4.21 10.18 -15.49
C SER A 7 -3.25 9.42 -16.40
N GLN A 8 -3.78 8.54 -17.25
CA GLN A 8 -2.94 7.85 -18.22
C GLN A 8 -2.15 8.81 -19.13
N SER A 9 -2.69 9.99 -19.40
CA SER A 9 -2.09 10.97 -20.33
C SER A 9 -0.83 11.64 -19.79
N ASN A 10 -0.70 11.80 -18.46
CA ASN A 10 0.42 12.50 -17.83
C ASN A 10 1.25 11.62 -16.88
N LEU A 11 0.81 10.40 -16.56
CA LEU A 11 1.46 9.51 -15.58
C LEU A 11 2.95 9.29 -15.87
N ILE A 12 3.29 8.99 -17.13
CA ILE A 12 4.69 8.70 -17.50
C ILE A 12 5.57 9.95 -17.33
N GLU A 13 5.07 11.12 -17.75
CA GLU A 13 5.80 12.39 -17.62
C GLU A 13 6.01 12.77 -16.16
N GLU A 14 4.96 12.67 -15.34
CA GLU A 14 4.99 12.98 -13.92
C GLU A 14 5.96 12.07 -13.15
N ILE A 15 5.93 10.75 -13.43
CA ILE A 15 6.87 9.82 -12.82
C ILE A 15 8.30 10.13 -13.25
N ASN A 16 8.56 10.35 -14.55
CA ASN A 16 9.91 10.67 -15.02
C ASN A 16 10.44 12.00 -14.44
N THR A 17 9.56 12.97 -14.20
CA THR A 17 9.91 14.26 -13.60
C THR A 17 10.32 14.10 -12.13
N HIS A 18 9.60 13.26 -11.38
CA HIS A 18 9.83 13.07 -9.95
C HIS A 18 10.86 11.96 -9.62
N PHE A 19 11.01 10.98 -10.50
CA PHE A 19 11.87 9.81 -10.34
C PHE A 19 12.76 9.62 -11.58
N PRO A 20 13.68 10.56 -11.85
CA PRO A 20 14.53 10.49 -13.03
C PRO A 20 15.40 9.22 -13.01
N GLY A 21 15.40 8.49 -14.12
CA GLY A 21 16.19 7.26 -14.29
C GLY A 21 15.50 5.98 -13.81
N PHE A 22 14.24 6.07 -13.36
CA PHE A 22 13.42 4.89 -13.11
C PHE A 22 12.84 4.40 -14.43
N LEU A 23 12.68 3.09 -14.56
CA LEU A 23 12.08 2.48 -15.74
C LEU A 23 10.61 2.22 -15.46
N ILE A 24 9.75 2.69 -16.36
CA ILE A 24 8.29 2.52 -16.27
C ILE A 24 7.88 1.52 -17.34
N SER A 25 7.16 0.47 -16.97
CA SER A 25 6.54 -0.46 -17.91
C SER A 25 5.03 -0.49 -17.69
N LYS A 26 4.27 -0.54 -18.79
CA LYS A 26 2.82 -0.74 -18.76
C LYS A 26 2.54 -2.22 -18.98
N THR A 27 1.74 -2.81 -18.10
CA THR A 27 1.23 -4.18 -18.19
C THR A 27 -0.29 -4.18 -17.97
N ILE A 28 -0.89 -5.36 -18.13
CA ILE A 28 -2.32 -5.58 -17.86
C ILE A 28 -2.43 -6.33 -16.54
N GLY A 29 -3.07 -5.69 -15.56
CA GLY A 29 -3.46 -6.35 -14.31
C GLY A 29 -4.70 -7.20 -14.51
N GLN A 30 -4.74 -8.36 -13.85
CA GLN A 30 -5.85 -9.31 -13.88
C GLN A 30 -6.28 -9.64 -12.45
N GLN A 31 -7.61 -9.65 -12.21
CA GLN A 31 -8.25 -10.07 -10.97
C GLN A 31 -9.60 -10.73 -11.32
N ASP A 32 -10.52 -10.84 -10.36
CA ASP A 32 -11.87 -11.39 -10.57
C ASP A 32 -12.77 -10.47 -11.43
N GLY A 33 -12.32 -9.25 -11.72
CA GLY A 33 -13.02 -8.25 -12.53
C GLY A 33 -12.39 -8.00 -13.90
N PRO A 34 -12.74 -6.87 -14.56
CA PRO A 34 -12.13 -6.47 -15.82
C PRO A 34 -10.61 -6.28 -15.69
N ASN A 35 -9.92 -6.48 -16.81
CA ASN A 35 -8.53 -6.10 -16.95
C ASN A 35 -8.35 -4.60 -16.68
N PHE A 36 -7.25 -4.25 -16.03
CA PHE A 36 -6.90 -2.85 -15.75
C PHE A 36 -5.48 -2.54 -16.19
N ASP A 37 -5.22 -1.25 -16.44
CA ASP A 37 -3.89 -0.78 -16.77
C ASP A 37 -3.06 -0.68 -15.48
N LEU A 38 -1.92 -1.38 -15.48
CA LEU A 38 -0.98 -1.42 -14.38
C LEU A 38 0.37 -0.90 -14.86
N TYR A 39 0.93 0.07 -14.14
CA TYR A 39 2.24 0.63 -14.41
C TYR A 39 3.20 0.17 -13.33
N LEU A 40 4.28 -0.52 -13.72
CA LEU A 40 5.33 -0.97 -12.82
C LEU A 40 6.51 -0.01 -12.95
N VAL A 41 7.00 0.48 -11.81
CA VAL A 41 8.15 1.39 -11.77
C VAL A 41 9.30 0.69 -11.08
N THR A 42 10.41 0.54 -11.81
CA THR A 42 11.58 -0.21 -11.38
C THR A 42 12.83 0.66 -11.35
N GLN A 43 13.77 0.32 -10.46
CA GLN A 43 15.10 0.89 -10.42
C GLN A 43 16.12 -0.25 -10.29
N LYS A 44 17.07 -0.35 -11.22
CA LYS A 44 18.10 -1.42 -11.23
C LYS A 44 17.51 -2.83 -11.06
N GLU A 45 16.46 -3.12 -11.84
CA GLU A 45 15.75 -4.42 -11.84
C GLU A 45 14.93 -4.74 -10.57
N GLN A 46 14.89 -3.83 -9.59
CA GLN A 46 14.02 -3.94 -8.43
C GLN A 46 12.72 -3.15 -8.65
N GLU A 47 11.57 -3.75 -8.39
CA GLU A 47 10.30 -3.03 -8.34
C GLU A 47 10.27 -2.08 -7.15
N VAL A 48 9.92 -0.82 -7.39
CA VAL A 48 9.85 0.21 -6.37
C VAL A 48 8.41 0.45 -5.97
N PHE A 49 7.56 0.70 -6.97
CA PHE A 49 6.13 0.84 -6.78
C PHE A 49 5.37 0.51 -8.06
N SER A 50 4.09 0.19 -7.89
CA SER A 50 3.14 -0.05 -8.97
C SER A 50 1.94 0.89 -8.84
N ILE A 51 1.36 1.28 -9.98
CA ILE A 51 0.19 2.15 -10.07
C ILE A 51 -0.88 1.45 -10.90
N ALA A 52 -2.03 1.21 -10.30
CA ALA A 52 -3.22 0.74 -11.01
C ALA A 52 -4.13 1.92 -11.34
N MET A 53 -4.64 1.93 -12.57
CA MET A 53 -5.60 2.93 -13.04
C MET A 53 -7.02 2.38 -12.97
N LYS A 54 -7.99 3.24 -12.67
CA LYS A 54 -9.42 2.90 -12.83
C LYS A 54 -9.74 2.63 -14.29
N HIS A 55 -10.72 1.75 -14.51
CA HIS A 55 -11.15 1.32 -15.84
C HIS A 55 -12.20 2.25 -16.49
N ASP A 56 -12.64 3.30 -15.78
CA ASP A 56 -13.68 4.23 -16.23
C ASP A 56 -13.13 5.42 -17.05
N GLU A 57 -14.05 6.25 -17.55
CA GLU A 57 -13.81 7.30 -18.57
C GLU A 57 -12.73 8.33 -18.16
N ASP A 58 -12.48 8.51 -16.86
CA ASP A 58 -11.48 9.45 -16.37
C ASP A 58 -10.11 8.81 -16.09
N SER A 59 -10.01 7.47 -16.15
CA SER A 59 -8.78 6.66 -16.01
C SER A 59 -7.73 7.30 -15.09
N VAL A 60 -8.16 7.57 -13.86
CA VAL A 60 -7.34 8.13 -12.77
C VAL A 60 -6.67 7.01 -11.98
N VAL A 61 -5.71 7.35 -11.12
CA VAL A 61 -5.09 6.38 -10.22
C VAL A 61 -6.17 5.81 -9.28
N ASP A 62 -6.27 4.48 -9.24
CA ASP A 62 -7.10 3.76 -8.27
C ASP A 62 -6.31 3.53 -6.98
N TYR A 63 -5.16 2.90 -7.12
CA TYR A 63 -4.23 2.66 -6.03
C TYR A 63 -2.78 2.66 -6.51
N LEU A 64 -1.89 2.94 -5.57
CA LEU A 64 -0.45 2.80 -5.71
C LEU A 64 0.06 1.90 -4.59
N VAL A 65 0.87 0.90 -4.94
CA VAL A 65 1.54 0.02 -3.97
C VAL A 65 3.04 0.27 -4.03
N ILE A 66 3.66 0.49 -2.88
CA ILE A 66 5.11 0.63 -2.73
C ILE A 66 5.63 -0.64 -2.06
N GLU A 67 6.62 -1.25 -2.70
CA GLU A 67 7.26 -2.50 -2.24
C GLU A 67 8.71 -2.30 -1.80
N SER A 68 9.29 -1.14 -2.13
CA SER A 68 10.66 -0.81 -1.81
C SER A 68 10.77 0.13 -0.61
N ASN A 69 11.83 -0.05 0.18
CA ASN A 69 12.20 0.88 1.25
C ASN A 69 12.82 2.19 0.74
N MET A 70 12.98 2.36 -0.58
CA MET A 70 13.49 3.58 -1.19
C MET A 70 12.51 4.76 -1.11
N ILE A 71 11.23 4.49 -0.85
CA ILE A 71 10.20 5.52 -0.73
C ILE A 71 9.68 5.52 0.71
N GLU A 72 9.72 6.70 1.32
CA GLU A 72 9.08 7.00 2.59
C GLU A 72 7.79 7.79 2.32
N ASP A 73 6.78 7.55 3.16
CA ASP A 73 5.62 8.44 3.19
C ASP A 73 5.92 9.76 3.91
N MET A 74 4.94 10.66 3.92
CA MET A 74 5.05 11.97 4.58
C MET A 74 5.26 11.91 6.11
N TYR A 75 5.13 10.73 6.72
CA TYR A 75 5.33 10.49 8.14
C TYR A 75 6.67 9.78 8.43
N GLY A 76 7.51 9.57 7.41
CA GLY A 76 8.80 8.90 7.55
C GLY A 76 8.68 7.39 7.78
N VAL A 77 7.61 6.77 7.27
CA VAL A 77 7.41 5.31 7.29
C VAL A 77 7.72 4.74 5.90
N SER A 78 8.53 3.68 5.85
CA SER A 78 8.90 2.95 4.63
C SER A 78 8.57 1.47 4.74
N VAL A 79 8.60 0.74 3.62
CA VAL A 79 8.60 -0.73 3.62
C VAL A 79 9.75 -1.24 4.49
N GLY A 80 9.49 -2.30 5.26
CA GLY A 80 10.42 -2.87 6.23
C GLY A 80 10.51 -2.12 7.56
N SER A 81 9.85 -0.96 7.70
CA SER A 81 9.71 -0.32 9.01
C SER A 81 8.93 -1.22 9.96
N ASN A 82 9.34 -1.24 11.22
CA ASN A 82 8.59 -1.93 12.26
C ASN A 82 7.32 -1.11 12.62
N ILE A 83 6.23 -1.80 13.01
CA ILE A 83 4.95 -1.15 13.29
C ILE A 83 4.99 -0.17 14.47
N GLU A 84 5.85 -0.40 15.47
CA GLU A 84 6.07 0.51 16.59
C GLU A 84 6.62 1.87 16.12
N HIS A 85 7.48 1.90 15.09
CA HIS A 85 7.93 3.15 14.47
C HIS A 85 6.78 3.88 13.78
N ALA A 86 5.94 3.16 13.03
CA ALA A 86 4.79 3.75 12.37
C ALA A 86 3.75 4.29 13.37
N ILE A 87 3.46 3.58 14.47
CA ILE A 87 2.57 4.03 15.55
C ILE A 87 3.12 5.30 16.20
N LYS A 88 4.44 5.37 16.44
CA LYS A 88 5.08 6.56 17.01
C LYS A 88 4.87 7.80 16.14
N ASN A 89 4.97 7.65 14.81
CA ASN A 89 4.79 8.76 13.87
C ASN A 89 3.32 9.01 13.52
N ARG A 90 2.46 8.00 13.68
CA ARG A 90 1.01 8.03 13.40
C ARG A 90 0.23 7.38 14.56
N PRO A 91 0.01 8.10 15.66
CA PRO A 91 -0.59 7.53 16.87
C PRO A 91 -2.06 7.10 16.72
N ASN A 92 -2.74 7.52 15.66
CA ASN A 92 -4.15 7.21 15.38
C ASN A 92 -4.31 6.09 14.34
N LEU A 93 -3.39 5.13 14.27
CA LEU A 93 -3.54 3.96 13.41
C LEU A 93 -4.55 2.99 14.03
N VAL A 94 -5.48 2.54 13.19
CA VAL A 94 -6.43 1.45 13.48
C VAL A 94 -5.99 0.23 12.69
N PHE A 95 -6.04 -0.93 13.33
CA PHE A 95 -5.63 -2.20 12.75
C PHE A 95 -6.84 -3.07 12.44
N TYR A 96 -6.78 -3.75 11.31
CA TYR A 96 -7.85 -4.65 10.88
C TYR A 96 -7.34 -5.73 9.95
N THR A 97 -8.13 -6.78 9.76
CA THR A 97 -7.90 -7.82 8.75
C THR A 97 -8.86 -7.72 7.57
N ASP A 98 -8.51 -8.39 6.48
CA ASP A 98 -9.48 -8.74 5.42
C ASP A 98 -9.94 -10.20 5.54
N LEU A 99 -10.78 -10.64 4.59
CA LEU A 99 -11.28 -12.02 4.49
C LEU A 99 -10.17 -13.07 4.26
N HIS A 100 -8.97 -12.64 3.86
CA HIS A 100 -7.80 -13.49 3.63
C HIS A 100 -6.77 -13.38 4.76
N PHE A 101 -7.15 -12.77 5.89
CA PHE A 101 -6.31 -12.57 7.07
C PHE A 101 -5.05 -11.72 6.82
N ASN A 102 -5.05 -10.89 5.78
CA ASN A 102 -4.03 -9.85 5.65
C ASN A 102 -4.27 -8.79 6.73
N VAL A 103 -3.23 -8.39 7.45
CA VAL A 103 -3.33 -7.37 8.50
C VAL A 103 -2.99 -6.01 7.90
N TYR A 104 -3.83 -5.03 8.18
CA TYR A 104 -3.67 -3.66 7.72
C TYR A 104 -3.64 -2.67 8.88
N ALA A 105 -3.01 -1.52 8.64
CA ALA A 105 -3.04 -0.37 9.53
C ALA A 105 -3.37 0.90 8.73
N SER A 106 -4.37 1.66 9.14
CA SER A 106 -4.68 2.97 8.55
C SER A 106 -5.34 3.90 9.58
N SER A 107 -5.28 5.20 9.33
CA SER A 107 -6.03 6.18 10.11
C SER A 107 -7.34 6.52 9.41
N GLU A 108 -8.37 6.89 10.17
CA GLU A 108 -9.63 7.34 9.60
C GLU A 108 -9.41 8.52 8.62
N GLY A 109 -10.01 8.44 7.43
CA GLY A 109 -9.84 9.45 6.36
C GLY A 109 -8.46 9.47 5.70
N SER A 110 -7.52 8.60 6.10
CA SER A 110 -6.21 8.48 5.45
C SER A 110 -6.32 7.67 4.18
N ARG A 111 -5.66 8.16 3.13
CA ARG A 111 -5.41 7.41 1.89
C ARG A 111 -4.24 6.46 1.96
N ILE A 112 -3.37 6.66 2.95
CA ILE A 112 -2.21 5.81 3.20
C ILE A 112 -2.62 4.71 4.17
N GLN A 113 -2.55 3.49 3.68
CA GLN A 113 -2.72 2.24 4.41
C GLN A 113 -1.39 1.49 4.39
N TYR A 114 -1.10 0.77 5.46
CA TYR A 114 0.00 -0.19 5.51
C TYR A 114 -0.55 -1.60 5.50
N ARG A 115 0.06 -2.49 4.73
CA ARG A 115 -0.10 -3.93 4.92
C ARG A 115 1.06 -4.44 5.76
N LEU A 116 0.75 -5.25 6.76
CA LEU A 116 1.73 -5.75 7.72
C LEU A 116 2.07 -7.22 7.42
N LYS A 117 3.33 -7.59 7.64
CA LYS A 117 3.79 -8.97 7.66
C LYS A 117 4.32 -9.33 9.05
N GLY A 118 4.14 -10.59 9.42
CA GLY A 118 4.60 -11.15 10.68
C GLY A 118 3.56 -12.05 11.32
N ASP A 119 3.89 -12.57 12.50
CA ASP A 119 3.01 -13.46 13.24
C ASP A 119 2.01 -12.65 14.05
N LEU A 120 0.73 -12.78 13.71
CA LEU A 120 -0.35 -12.18 14.49
C LEU A 120 -0.48 -12.92 15.83
N LYS A 121 -0.41 -12.20 16.96
CA LYS A 121 -0.60 -12.81 18.28
C LYS A 121 -2.09 -13.02 18.56
N LEU A 122 -2.41 -14.20 19.08
CA LEU A 122 -3.75 -14.61 19.49
C LEU A 122 -3.72 -15.04 20.96
N LEU A 123 -4.77 -14.72 21.72
CA LEU A 123 -4.93 -15.20 23.11
C LEU A 123 -5.51 -16.62 23.08
N ASN A 124 -4.68 -17.65 23.29
CA ASN A 124 -5.06 -19.08 23.27
C ASN A 124 -6.05 -19.43 22.13
N ASP A 125 -6.92 -20.45 22.29
CA ASP A 125 -7.84 -21.01 21.27
C ASP A 125 -8.86 -20.01 20.65
N SER A 126 -8.64 -18.71 20.78
CA SER A 126 -9.36 -17.67 20.05
C SER A 126 -9.06 -17.79 18.55
N THR A 127 -9.88 -18.54 17.84
CA THR A 127 -9.98 -18.45 16.39
C THR A 127 -10.43 -17.03 16.04
N LEU A 128 -9.70 -16.35 15.15
CA LEU A 128 -10.24 -15.18 14.47
C LEU A 128 -11.54 -15.62 13.79
N VAL A 129 -12.66 -15.13 14.30
CA VAL A 129 -13.96 -15.35 13.66
C VAL A 129 -13.99 -14.38 12.49
N ALA A 130 -14.36 -14.83 11.30
CA ALA A 130 -14.39 -14.00 10.08
C ALA A 130 -15.27 -12.74 10.19
N GLU A 131 -16.08 -12.64 11.24
CA GLU A 131 -16.94 -11.49 11.54
C GLU A 131 -16.21 -10.38 12.31
N ASP A 132 -15.09 -10.69 12.98
CA ASP A 132 -14.27 -9.71 13.69
C ASP A 132 -13.03 -9.37 12.85
N PHE A 133 -13.18 -8.31 12.04
CA PHE A 133 -12.07 -7.73 11.28
C PHE A 133 -11.19 -6.81 12.13
N SER A 134 -11.50 -6.58 13.40
CA SER A 134 -10.72 -5.67 14.23
C SER A 134 -9.46 -6.36 14.76
N VAL A 135 -8.36 -5.61 14.83
CA VAL A 135 -7.10 -6.10 15.39
C VAL A 135 -6.64 -5.15 16.49
N ALA A 136 -6.31 -5.69 17.66
CA ALA A 136 -5.74 -4.89 18.73
C ALA A 136 -4.24 -4.66 18.51
N GLN A 137 -3.73 -3.50 18.93
CA GLN A 137 -2.32 -3.14 18.74
C GLN A 137 -1.34 -4.18 19.30
N TRP A 138 -1.63 -4.78 20.47
CA TRP A 138 -0.76 -5.79 21.07
C TRP A 138 -0.59 -7.04 20.19
N GLN A 139 -1.56 -7.31 19.29
CA GLN A 139 -1.54 -8.47 18.39
C GLN A 139 -0.54 -8.32 17.25
N VAL A 140 -0.25 -7.07 16.86
CA VAL A 140 0.63 -6.75 15.74
C VAL A 140 2.02 -6.34 16.18
N GLU A 141 2.30 -6.32 17.49
CA GLU A 141 3.62 -6.01 18.02
C GLU A 141 4.70 -6.86 17.34
N LYS A 142 5.79 -6.20 16.92
CA LYS A 142 6.91 -6.76 16.14
C LYS A 142 6.63 -7.04 14.67
N MET A 143 5.42 -6.78 14.16
CA MET A 143 5.18 -6.83 12.72
C MET A 143 5.92 -5.70 11.99
N GLU A 144 6.15 -5.91 10.70
CA GLU A 144 6.79 -4.96 9.81
C GLU A 144 5.83 -4.52 8.70
N ILE A 145 6.06 -3.35 8.14
CA ILE A 145 5.38 -2.88 6.93
C ILE A 145 5.85 -3.76 5.76
N GLU A 146 4.94 -4.54 5.18
CA GLU A 146 5.14 -5.28 3.95
C GLU A 146 4.98 -4.37 2.73
N TYR A 147 3.91 -3.56 2.73
CA TYR A 147 3.61 -2.61 1.67
C TYR A 147 3.09 -1.30 2.24
N LEU A 148 3.43 -0.18 1.58
CA LEU A 148 2.63 1.03 1.66
C LEU A 148 1.64 1.05 0.51
N ILE A 149 0.39 1.39 0.80
CA ILE A 149 -0.68 1.45 -0.18
C ILE A 149 -1.31 2.83 -0.09
N TRP A 150 -1.35 3.54 -1.20
CA TRP A 150 -2.17 4.74 -1.37
C TRP A 150 -3.42 4.39 -2.17
N ARG A 151 -4.59 4.85 -1.74
CA ARG A 151 -5.87 4.66 -2.46
C ARG A 151 -6.65 5.97 -2.56
N GLU A 152 -7.37 6.16 -3.68
CA GLU A 152 -8.22 7.34 -3.91
C GLU A 152 -9.46 7.39 -2.99
#